data_AF-A0A258BS82-F1
#
_entry.id   AF-A0A258BS82-F1
#
_cell.length_a   1.000
_cell.length_b   1.000
_cell.length_c   1.000
_cell.angle_alpha   90.00
_cell.angle_beta   90.00
_cell.angle_gamma   90.00
#
_symmetry.space_group_name_H-M   'P 1'
#
loop_
_entity.id
_entity.type
_entity.pdbx_description
1 polymer ?
#
loop_
_entity_poly.entity_id
_entity_poly.type
_entity_poly.pdbx_seq_one_letter_code
_entity_poly.pdbx_strand_id
1 'polypeptide(L)'
;FAIAAGLNYTISKGPFPFWGTPPADKATTLSTTRPEFTPDKPVAEFRLAEQQLRAIPGASPKSCWQLYGAGAVGSQSLTGIPHVHALRQAWPTARIWPFELGEGGPLTAGMLEDVDVVIAEIYPSLIKPKPEKGEVADEAQVRQIARHYADLDEKNGLAAAFSTGKSLSGEQIGTITGEEGWILGV
;
A
#
# COMPACT_ATOMS: atom_id res chain seq x y z
N PHE A 1 5.35 10.86 14.88
CA PHE A 1 5.19 12.25 14.36
C PHE A 1 6.49 12.91 13.95
N ALA A 2 7.55 12.92 14.77
CA ALA A 2 8.83 13.57 14.42
C ALA A 2 9.44 13.08 13.09
N ILE A 3 9.38 11.77 12.80
CA ILE A 3 9.82 11.20 11.51
C ILE A 3 9.08 11.85 10.34
N ALA A 4 7.74 11.91 10.41
CA ALA A 4 6.93 12.52 9.36
C ALA A 4 7.19 14.03 9.21
N ALA A 5 7.38 14.74 10.32
CA ALA A 5 7.75 16.16 10.30
C ALA A 5 9.11 16.40 9.63
N GLY A 6 10.07 15.49 9.82
CA GLY A 6 11.37 15.50 9.13
C GLY A 6 11.26 15.19 7.64
N LEU A 7 10.46 14.18 7.27
CA LEU A 7 10.18 13.86 5.86
C LEU A 7 9.51 15.04 5.14
N ASN A 8 8.51 15.65 5.79
CA ASN A 8 7.84 16.85 5.28
C ASN A 8 8.83 18.00 5.04
N TYR A 9 9.77 18.23 5.96
CA TYR A 9 10.83 19.23 5.76
C TYR A 9 11.69 18.90 4.53
N THR A 10 12.04 17.64 4.31
CA THR A 10 12.82 17.22 3.14
C THR A 10 12.03 17.44 1.84
N ILE A 11 10.74 17.08 1.81
CA ILE A 11 9.90 17.09 0.62
C ILE A 11 9.46 18.50 0.22
N SER A 12 8.96 19.29 1.19
CA SER A 12 8.27 20.56 0.89
C SER A 12 8.77 21.75 1.68
N LYS A 13 9.67 21.55 2.65
CA LYS A 13 10.08 22.56 3.64
C LYS A 13 8.91 23.08 4.51
N GLY A 14 7.74 22.42 4.48
CA GLY A 14 6.51 22.84 5.15
C GLY A 14 5.66 21.65 5.60
N PRO A 15 4.40 21.86 6.02
CA PRO A 15 3.51 20.82 6.55
C PRO A 15 2.86 19.98 5.44
N PHE A 16 3.69 19.37 4.60
CA PHE A 16 3.28 18.55 3.45
C PHE A 16 4.36 17.49 3.12
N PRO A 17 4.00 16.25 2.74
CA PRO A 17 2.63 15.76 2.52
C PRO A 17 1.96 15.21 3.76
N PHE A 18 2.70 14.71 4.76
CA PHE A 18 2.11 14.07 5.93
C PHE A 18 1.30 15.05 6.79
N TRP A 19 0.20 14.58 7.37
CA TRP A 19 -0.64 15.37 8.27
C TRP A 19 -1.31 14.53 9.35
N GLY A 20 -1.96 15.20 10.30
CA GLY A 20 -2.76 14.57 11.33
C GLY A 20 -1.91 14.34 12.57
N THR A 21 -2.16 15.16 13.59
CA THR A 21 -1.49 15.09 14.89
C THR A 21 -2.45 15.59 15.97
N PRO A 22 -2.28 15.16 17.23
CA PRO A 22 -2.83 15.89 18.35
C PRO A 22 -2.32 17.35 18.35
N PRO A 23 -3.09 18.33 18.85
CA PRO A 23 -2.67 19.73 18.87
C PRO A 23 -1.31 19.98 19.57
N ALA A 24 -0.99 19.17 20.58
CA ALA A 24 0.27 19.24 21.31
C ALA A 24 1.51 18.85 20.50
N ASP A 25 1.33 18.03 19.44
CA ASP A 25 2.40 17.52 18.58
C ASP A 25 2.53 18.29 17.25
N LYS A 26 1.76 19.37 17.08
CA LYS A 26 1.81 20.21 15.88
C LYS A 26 3.21 20.84 15.73
N ALA A 27 3.73 20.82 14.50
CA ALA A 27 4.99 21.48 14.15
C ALA A 27 4.81 22.40 12.94
N THR A 28 5.81 23.23 12.66
CA THR A 28 5.83 24.06 11.43
C THR A 28 5.82 23.21 10.16
N THR A 29 6.35 21.98 10.23
CA THR A 29 6.36 21.01 9.13
C THR A 29 5.38 19.86 9.33
N LEU A 30 4.45 19.94 10.27
CA LEU A 30 3.42 18.90 10.44
C LEU A 30 2.13 19.48 11.01
N SER A 31 1.09 19.52 10.18
CA SER A 31 -0.22 20.06 10.54
C SER A 31 -1.11 19.03 11.24
N THR A 32 -2.07 19.52 12.02
CA THR A 32 -3.15 18.71 12.59
C THR A 32 -4.21 18.33 11.55
N THR A 33 -4.35 19.13 10.48
CA THR A 33 -5.36 19.01 9.43
C THR A 33 -4.75 18.65 8.08
N ARG A 34 -5.55 18.01 7.23
CA ARG A 34 -5.18 17.65 5.86
C ARG A 34 -4.78 18.91 5.04
N PRO A 35 -3.60 18.94 4.40
CA PRO A 35 -3.22 20.01 3.50
C PRO A 35 -3.94 19.87 2.15
N GLU A 36 -3.79 20.87 1.29
CA GLU A 36 -4.31 20.80 -0.07
C GLU A 36 -3.34 20.05 -1.00
N PHE A 37 -3.85 19.09 -1.76
CA PHE A 37 -3.11 18.32 -2.76
C PHE A 37 -3.49 18.81 -4.16
N THR A 38 -2.84 19.89 -4.59
CA THR A 38 -2.98 20.46 -5.93
C THR A 38 -1.93 19.89 -6.89
N PRO A 39 -2.14 19.95 -8.22
CA PRO A 39 -1.18 19.41 -9.19
C PRO A 39 0.23 20.02 -9.16
N ASP A 40 0.41 21.22 -8.58
CA ASP A 40 1.72 21.87 -8.38
C ASP A 40 2.49 21.32 -7.17
N LYS A 41 1.88 20.44 -6.36
CA LYS A 41 2.55 19.81 -5.22
C LYS A 41 3.50 18.71 -5.66
N PRO A 42 4.58 18.45 -4.88
CA PRO A 42 5.60 17.49 -5.26
C PRO A 42 5.13 16.03 -5.22
N VAL A 43 4.02 15.71 -4.54
CA VAL A 43 3.42 14.38 -4.52
C VAL A 43 1.89 14.45 -4.57
N ALA A 44 1.25 13.42 -5.11
CA ALA A 44 -0.20 13.26 -5.08
C ALA A 44 -0.69 12.75 -3.72
N GLU A 45 -1.99 12.92 -3.43
CA GLU A 45 -2.59 12.39 -2.19
C GLU A 45 -2.73 10.87 -2.20
N PHE A 46 -3.00 10.32 -3.38
CA PHE A 46 -3.33 8.93 -3.63
C PHE A 46 -2.43 8.40 -4.74
N ARG A 47 -1.83 7.24 -4.52
CA ARG A 47 -1.06 6.52 -5.53
C ARG A 47 -1.98 6.07 -6.65
N LEU A 48 -1.40 5.64 -7.76
CA LEU A 48 -2.14 5.03 -8.86
C LEU A 48 -3.00 3.84 -8.37
N ALA A 49 -2.52 3.06 -7.41
CA ALA A 49 -3.26 1.94 -6.81
C ALA A 49 -4.54 2.41 -6.08
N GLU A 50 -4.47 3.46 -5.27
CA GLU A 50 -5.66 4.01 -4.62
C GLU A 50 -6.62 4.66 -5.62
N GLN A 51 -6.10 5.31 -6.67
CA GLN A 51 -6.94 5.87 -7.72
C GLN A 51 -7.74 4.76 -8.42
N GLN A 52 -7.10 3.62 -8.70
CA GLN A 52 -7.76 2.45 -9.28
C GLN A 52 -8.80 1.86 -8.32
N LEU A 53 -8.45 1.69 -7.03
CA LEU A 53 -9.38 1.22 -6.02
C LEU A 53 -10.62 2.12 -5.91
N ARG A 54 -10.45 3.44 -5.95
CA ARG A 54 -11.57 4.39 -5.87
C ARG A 54 -12.57 4.28 -7.01
N ALA A 55 -12.19 3.67 -8.14
CA ALA A 55 -13.12 3.36 -9.22
C ALA A 55 -14.02 2.15 -8.91
N ILE A 56 -13.67 1.34 -7.91
CA ILE A 56 -14.45 0.18 -7.46
C ILE A 56 -15.58 0.64 -6.53
N PRO A 57 -16.87 0.33 -6.84
CA PRO A 57 -17.98 0.72 -5.99
C PRO A 57 -17.84 0.22 -4.54
N GLY A 58 -17.86 1.15 -3.59
CA GLY A 58 -17.76 0.87 -2.16
C GLY A 58 -16.34 0.83 -1.59
N ALA A 59 -15.30 0.91 -2.43
CA ALA A 59 -13.94 1.08 -1.94
C ALA A 59 -13.71 2.53 -1.48
N SER A 60 -13.03 2.68 -0.33
CA SER A 60 -12.68 3.99 0.24
C SER A 60 -11.26 3.94 0.81
N PRO A 61 -10.24 3.74 -0.04
CA PRO A 61 -8.86 3.73 0.41
C PRO A 61 -8.52 5.06 1.10
N LYS A 62 -7.65 4.99 2.10
CA LYS A 62 -7.19 6.16 2.85
C LYS A 62 -5.83 6.60 2.33
N SER A 63 -5.53 7.88 2.49
CA SER A 63 -4.22 8.39 2.08
C SER A 63 -3.12 7.85 2.99
N CYS A 64 -2.01 7.40 2.39
CA CYS A 64 -0.79 6.98 3.09
C CYS A 64 -0.08 8.14 3.81
N TRP A 65 -0.57 9.36 3.68
CA TRP A 65 -0.02 10.55 4.32
C TRP A 65 -0.73 10.92 5.64
N GLN A 66 -1.90 10.34 5.94
CA GLN A 66 -2.63 10.61 7.18
C GLN A 66 -2.06 9.82 8.37
N LEU A 67 -1.58 10.54 9.40
CA LEU A 67 -0.92 9.93 10.56
C LEU A 67 -1.83 9.75 11.78
N TYR A 68 -2.94 10.48 11.89
CA TYR A 68 -3.77 10.48 13.10
C TYR A 68 -5.26 10.56 12.79
N GLY A 69 -6.07 10.00 13.69
CA GLY A 69 -7.53 9.94 13.58
C GLY A 69 -8.03 8.72 12.81
N ALA A 70 -9.34 8.71 12.52
CA ALA A 70 -9.97 7.62 11.78
C ALA A 70 -9.37 7.50 10.37
N GLY A 71 -8.94 6.28 10.02
CA GLY A 71 -8.33 6.00 8.71
C GLY A 71 -6.84 6.37 8.59
N ALA A 72 -6.13 6.55 9.71
CA ALA A 72 -4.69 6.83 9.71
C ALA A 72 -3.85 5.64 9.22
N VAL A 73 -3.64 5.57 7.91
CA VAL A 73 -2.77 4.56 7.27
C VAL A 73 -1.31 5.01 7.27
N GLY A 74 -1.02 6.31 7.18
CA GLY A 74 0.35 6.80 7.11
C GLY A 74 1.22 6.49 8.32
N SER A 75 0.64 6.50 9.53
CA SER A 75 1.36 6.03 10.72
C SER A 75 1.68 4.54 10.62
N GLN A 76 0.76 3.73 10.11
CA GLN A 76 0.98 2.30 9.90
C GLN A 76 2.05 2.05 8.85
N SER A 77 2.07 2.82 7.75
CA SER A 77 3.10 2.74 6.71
C SER A 77 4.48 3.10 7.27
N LEU A 78 4.60 4.21 8.01
CA LEU A 78 5.88 4.64 8.60
C LEU A 78 6.45 3.64 9.60
N THR A 79 5.59 2.90 10.30
CA THR A 79 6.04 1.85 11.24
C THR A 79 6.17 0.49 10.58
N GLY A 80 5.35 0.17 9.58
CA GLY A 80 5.24 -1.15 8.96
C GLY A 80 6.28 -1.42 7.89
N ILE A 81 6.58 -0.44 7.03
CA ILE A 81 7.58 -0.57 5.96
C ILE A 81 8.96 -0.98 6.50
N PRO A 82 9.47 -0.40 7.61
CA PRO A 82 10.72 -0.86 8.22
C PRO A 82 10.70 -2.35 8.64
N HIS A 83 9.55 -2.88 9.08
CA HIS A 83 9.42 -4.30 9.43
C HIS A 83 9.41 -5.18 8.18
N VAL A 84 8.71 -4.77 7.12
CA VAL A 84 8.75 -5.47 5.82
C VAL A 84 10.18 -5.51 5.27
N HIS A 85 10.91 -4.39 5.36
CA HIS A 85 12.31 -4.32 4.97
C HIS A 85 13.16 -5.31 5.80
N ALA A 86 12.98 -5.35 7.13
CA ALA A 86 13.68 -6.29 7.99
C ALA A 86 13.38 -7.77 7.64
N LEU A 87 12.13 -8.12 7.33
CA LEU A 87 11.76 -9.46 6.87
C LEU A 87 12.42 -9.81 5.54
N ARG A 88 12.43 -8.87 4.58
CA ARG A 88 13.12 -9.05 3.29
C ARG A 88 14.63 -9.26 3.46
N GLN A 89 15.25 -8.64 4.45
CA GLN A 89 16.66 -8.88 4.79
C GLN A 89 16.88 -10.24 5.48
N ALA A 90 15.96 -10.66 6.34
CA ALA A 90 16.02 -11.94 7.04
C ALA A 90 15.76 -13.14 6.11
N TRP A 91 15.04 -12.93 5.00
CA TRP A 91 14.74 -13.95 3.98
C TRP A 91 15.36 -13.55 2.64
N PRO A 92 16.61 -13.97 2.34
CA PRO A 92 17.32 -13.55 1.13
C PRO A 92 16.62 -13.93 -0.18
N THR A 93 15.85 -15.02 -0.17
CA THR A 93 15.02 -15.51 -1.28
C THR A 93 13.62 -14.90 -1.32
N ALA A 94 13.27 -13.99 -0.40
CA ALA A 94 12.05 -13.21 -0.52
C ALA A 94 12.20 -12.13 -1.60
N ARG A 95 11.10 -11.68 -2.20
CA ARG A 95 11.04 -10.54 -3.10
C ARG A 95 9.80 -9.70 -2.84
N ILE A 96 9.93 -8.38 -2.92
CA ILE A 96 8.83 -7.43 -2.75
C ILE A 96 8.25 -7.12 -4.13
N TRP A 97 7.00 -7.52 -4.35
CA TRP A 97 6.26 -7.15 -5.55
C TRP A 97 5.57 -5.80 -5.35
N PRO A 98 5.52 -4.91 -6.37
CA PRO A 98 6.06 -5.09 -7.73
C PRO A 98 7.54 -4.71 -7.90
N PHE A 99 8.17 -4.08 -6.91
CA PHE A 99 9.50 -3.45 -7.01
C PHE A 99 10.62 -4.38 -7.51
N GLU A 100 10.61 -5.65 -7.11
CA GLU A 100 11.69 -6.61 -7.44
C GLU A 100 11.28 -7.64 -8.50
N LEU A 101 10.02 -7.65 -8.96
CA LEU A 101 9.45 -8.77 -9.73
C LEU A 101 8.62 -8.39 -10.96
N GLY A 102 8.23 -7.14 -11.15
CA GLY A 102 7.17 -6.82 -12.12
C GLY A 102 7.47 -5.67 -13.08
N GLU A 103 7.14 -5.89 -14.36
CA GLU A 103 6.98 -4.90 -15.44
C GLU A 103 5.48 -4.73 -15.83
N GLY A 104 4.56 -5.01 -14.89
CA GLY A 104 3.10 -4.82 -15.06
C GLY A 104 2.29 -6.07 -15.52
N GLY A 105 2.92 -7.24 -15.67
CA GLY A 105 2.25 -8.50 -16.07
C GLY A 105 2.22 -9.59 -14.98
N PRO A 106 1.42 -10.67 -15.18
CA PRO A 106 1.34 -11.81 -14.26
C PRO A 106 2.70 -12.43 -13.94
N LEU A 107 2.86 -12.95 -12.71
CA LEU A 107 4.06 -13.72 -12.36
C LEU A 107 4.16 -15.00 -13.19
N THR A 108 5.38 -15.37 -13.54
CA THR A 108 5.71 -16.61 -14.27
C THR A 108 6.68 -17.46 -13.46
N ALA A 109 6.75 -18.76 -13.74
CA ALA A 109 7.67 -19.66 -13.04
C ALA A 109 9.14 -19.20 -13.14
N GLY A 110 9.56 -18.68 -14.31
CA GLY A 110 10.93 -18.17 -14.48
C GLY A 110 11.24 -16.92 -13.66
N MET A 111 10.24 -16.07 -13.39
CA MET A 111 10.41 -14.92 -12.47
C MET A 111 10.64 -15.36 -11.01
N LEU A 112 10.35 -16.62 -10.69
CA LEU A 112 10.40 -17.16 -9.34
C LEU A 112 11.53 -18.20 -9.16
N GLU A 113 12.47 -18.31 -10.10
CA GLU A 113 13.48 -19.40 -10.15
C GLU A 113 14.41 -19.46 -8.91
N ASP A 114 14.45 -18.43 -8.06
CA ASP A 114 15.14 -18.43 -6.75
C ASP A 114 14.32 -17.67 -5.67
N VAL A 115 12.99 -17.71 -5.80
CA VAL A 115 12.08 -16.93 -4.95
C VAL A 115 11.18 -17.85 -4.14
N ASP A 116 11.45 -17.94 -2.83
CA ASP A 116 10.64 -18.74 -1.90
C ASP A 116 9.41 -17.97 -1.39
N VAL A 117 9.51 -16.63 -1.32
CA VAL A 117 8.49 -15.77 -0.72
C VAL A 117 8.28 -14.53 -1.58
N VAL A 118 7.04 -14.26 -1.95
CA VAL A 118 6.65 -12.96 -2.52
C VAL A 118 5.90 -12.17 -1.47
N ILE A 119 6.41 -10.98 -1.15
CA ILE A 119 5.77 -10.01 -0.26
C ILE A 119 5.01 -9.02 -1.14
N ALA A 120 3.70 -8.88 -0.93
CA ALA A 120 2.87 -7.94 -1.68
C ALA A 120 1.95 -7.17 -0.74
N GLU A 121 1.59 -5.96 -1.15
CA GLU A 121 0.56 -5.18 -0.47
C GLU A 121 -0.83 -5.75 -0.77
N ILE A 122 -1.68 -5.78 0.26
CA ILE A 122 -3.07 -6.23 0.15
C ILE A 122 -4.02 -5.13 0.59
N TYR A 123 -5.25 -5.17 0.06
CA TYR A 123 -6.35 -4.36 0.55
C TYR A 123 -7.49 -5.28 0.99
N PRO A 124 -7.64 -5.59 2.29
CA PRO A 124 -8.58 -6.64 2.75
C PRO A 124 -10.04 -6.41 2.36
N SER A 125 -10.42 -5.16 2.10
CA SER A 125 -11.78 -4.81 1.65
C SER A 125 -12.02 -5.02 0.14
N LEU A 126 -11.06 -5.62 -0.59
CA LEU A 126 -11.29 -6.14 -1.95
C LEU A 126 -12.36 -7.23 -1.97
N ILE A 127 -12.44 -8.01 -0.89
CA ILE A 127 -13.52 -8.94 -0.66
C ILE A 127 -14.54 -8.33 0.31
N LYS A 128 -15.70 -8.98 0.45
CA LYS A 128 -16.69 -8.62 1.47
C LYS A 128 -16.51 -9.54 2.67
N PRO A 129 -15.65 -9.19 3.64
CA PRO A 129 -15.43 -10.04 4.79
C PRO A 129 -16.71 -10.14 5.63
N LYS A 130 -16.92 -11.31 6.21
CA LYS A 130 -18.04 -11.63 7.09
C LYS A 130 -17.47 -12.16 8.41
N PRO A 131 -17.22 -11.30 9.39
CA PRO A 131 -16.77 -11.71 10.71
C PRO A 131 -17.80 -12.65 11.35
N GLU A 132 -17.32 -13.65 12.06
CA GLU A 132 -18.16 -14.52 12.88
C GLU A 132 -18.60 -13.79 14.17
N LYS A 133 -19.64 -14.30 14.84
CA LYS A 133 -20.14 -13.67 16.06
C LYS A 133 -19.06 -13.70 17.15
N GLY A 134 -18.61 -12.51 17.56
CA GLY A 134 -17.57 -12.34 18.58
C GLY A 134 -16.15 -12.26 18.02
N GLU A 135 -15.98 -12.37 16.70
CA GLU A 135 -14.69 -12.20 16.04
C GLU A 135 -14.31 -10.71 15.93
N VAL A 136 -13.02 -10.39 16.10
CA VAL A 136 -12.51 -9.05 15.82
C VAL A 136 -12.58 -8.82 14.31
N ALA A 137 -13.19 -7.70 13.90
CA ALA A 137 -13.41 -7.42 12.48
C ALA A 137 -12.11 -7.50 11.66
N ASP A 138 -11.05 -6.83 12.11
CA ASP A 138 -9.77 -6.80 11.39
C ASP A 138 -9.11 -8.18 11.28
N GLU A 139 -9.21 -9.02 12.31
CA GLU A 139 -8.74 -10.42 12.28
C GLU A 139 -9.50 -11.21 11.20
N ALA A 140 -10.82 -11.07 11.16
CA ALA A 140 -11.66 -11.70 10.14
C ALA A 140 -11.26 -11.24 8.73
N GLN A 141 -10.98 -9.94 8.55
CA GLN A 141 -10.55 -9.40 7.26
C GLN A 141 -9.25 -10.06 6.78
N VAL A 142 -8.23 -10.13 7.64
CA VAL A 142 -6.93 -10.74 7.31
C VAL A 142 -7.07 -12.24 7.02
N ARG A 143 -7.81 -12.96 7.86
CA ARG A 143 -8.04 -14.40 7.67
C ARG A 143 -8.77 -14.70 6.36
N GLN A 144 -9.78 -13.91 6.03
CA GLN A 144 -10.61 -14.15 4.85
C GLN A 144 -9.92 -13.73 3.55
N ILE A 145 -9.14 -12.64 3.54
CA ILE A 145 -8.36 -12.28 2.34
C ILE A 145 -7.23 -13.29 2.09
N ALA A 146 -6.60 -13.84 3.14
CA ALA A 146 -5.63 -14.92 2.99
C ALA A 146 -6.26 -16.17 2.38
N ARG A 147 -7.44 -16.59 2.86
CA ARG A 147 -8.21 -17.70 2.28
C ARG A 147 -8.61 -17.43 0.83
N HIS A 148 -9.02 -16.21 0.50
CA HIS A 148 -9.36 -15.84 -0.86
C HIS A 148 -8.20 -16.08 -1.84
N TYR A 149 -6.97 -15.68 -1.48
CA TYR A 149 -5.81 -15.93 -2.32
C TYR A 149 -5.39 -17.40 -2.36
N ALA A 150 -5.54 -18.14 -1.24
CA ALA A 150 -5.31 -19.59 -1.23
C ALA A 150 -6.29 -20.33 -2.17
N ASP A 151 -7.59 -20.02 -2.08
CA ASP A 151 -8.62 -20.58 -2.97
C ASP A 151 -8.38 -20.22 -4.45
N LEU A 152 -7.74 -19.07 -4.71
CA LEU A 152 -7.38 -18.63 -6.05
C LEU A 152 -6.15 -19.41 -6.56
N ASP A 153 -5.19 -19.69 -5.69
CA ASP A 153 -4.00 -20.50 -5.98
C ASP A 153 -4.35 -21.96 -6.31
N GLU A 154 -5.25 -22.58 -5.52
CA GLU A 154 -5.77 -23.93 -5.79
C GLU A 154 -6.39 -24.07 -7.19
N LYS A 155 -6.86 -22.95 -7.77
CA LYS A 155 -7.45 -22.87 -9.11
C LYS A 155 -6.47 -22.40 -10.18
N ASN A 156 -5.17 -22.30 -9.86
CA ASN A 156 -4.11 -21.74 -10.70
C ASN A 156 -4.36 -20.29 -11.15
N GLY A 157 -5.14 -19.52 -10.38
CA GLY A 157 -5.50 -18.14 -10.69
C GLY A 157 -4.62 -17.09 -10.01
N LEU A 158 -3.84 -17.47 -9.00
CA LEU A 158 -3.13 -16.50 -8.15
C LEU A 158 -2.10 -15.68 -8.92
N ALA A 159 -1.35 -16.33 -9.83
CA ALA A 159 -0.36 -15.65 -10.66
C ALA A 159 -0.93 -14.47 -11.46
N ALA A 160 -2.20 -14.58 -11.90
CA ALA A 160 -2.87 -13.52 -12.64
C ALA A 160 -3.24 -12.30 -11.77
N ALA A 161 -3.36 -12.47 -10.45
CA ALA A 161 -3.61 -11.37 -9.52
C ALA A 161 -2.39 -10.47 -9.32
N PHE A 162 -1.17 -10.99 -9.54
CA PHE A 162 0.06 -10.21 -9.56
C PHE A 162 0.22 -9.48 -10.89
N SER A 163 -0.67 -8.55 -11.16
CA SER A 163 -0.69 -7.76 -12.39
C SER A 163 -1.18 -6.35 -12.06
N THR A 164 -0.72 -5.35 -12.81
CA THR A 164 -1.25 -3.98 -12.72
C THR A 164 -2.42 -3.76 -13.70
N GLY A 165 -2.90 -4.83 -14.34
CA GLY A 165 -3.92 -4.78 -15.39
C GLY A 165 -3.39 -4.27 -16.73
N LYS A 166 -4.25 -4.27 -17.76
CA LYS A 166 -3.90 -3.86 -19.14
C LYS A 166 -4.09 -2.37 -19.42
N SER A 167 -4.58 -1.60 -18.45
CA SER A 167 -5.01 -0.20 -18.65
C SER A 167 -3.95 0.84 -18.29
N LEU A 168 -2.78 0.43 -17.79
CA LEU A 168 -1.72 1.35 -17.38
C LEU A 168 -0.69 1.57 -18.47
N SER A 169 -0.24 2.82 -18.62
CA SER A 169 0.85 3.18 -19.52
C SER A 169 2.20 2.67 -18.98
N GLY A 170 3.21 2.58 -19.85
CA GLY A 170 4.57 2.23 -19.42
C GLY A 170 5.16 3.21 -18.40
N GLU A 171 4.79 4.49 -18.49
CA GLU A 171 5.16 5.52 -17.50
C GLU A 171 4.54 5.22 -16.13
N GLN A 172 3.24 4.90 -16.09
CA GLN A 172 2.55 4.51 -14.85
C GLN A 172 3.17 3.26 -14.24
N ILE A 173 3.48 2.25 -15.06
CA ILE A 173 4.18 1.04 -14.60
C ILE A 173 5.54 1.42 -14.01
N GLY A 174 6.30 2.31 -14.64
CA GLY A 174 7.57 2.81 -14.10
C GLY A 174 7.43 3.50 -12.74
N THR A 175 6.41 4.33 -12.55
CA THR A 175 6.09 4.94 -11.25
C THR A 175 5.72 3.88 -10.20
N ILE A 176 4.93 2.89 -10.59
CA ILE A 176 4.50 1.80 -9.70
C ILE A 176 5.69 0.95 -9.24
N THR A 177 6.58 0.58 -10.15
CA THR A 177 7.71 -0.32 -9.86
C THR A 177 8.92 0.41 -9.28
N GLY A 178 9.02 1.73 -9.48
CA GLY A 178 10.10 2.55 -8.94
C GLY A 178 9.78 3.25 -7.62
N GLU A 179 8.52 3.64 -7.39
CA GLU A 179 8.18 4.60 -6.32
C GLU A 179 6.97 4.18 -5.48
N GLU A 180 5.85 3.85 -6.12
CA GLU A 180 4.55 3.78 -5.43
C GLU A 180 4.17 2.39 -4.92
N GLY A 181 4.50 1.32 -5.65
CA GLY A 181 3.99 -0.03 -5.42
C GLY A 181 2.56 -0.24 -5.95
N TRP A 182 2.05 -1.46 -5.79
CA TRP A 182 0.70 -1.84 -6.20
C TRP A 182 0.04 -2.78 -5.20
N ILE A 183 -1.29 -2.86 -5.26
CA ILE A 183 -2.10 -3.70 -4.37
C ILE A 183 -2.49 -4.97 -5.13
N LEU A 184 -2.21 -6.13 -4.56
CA LEU A 184 -2.49 -7.42 -5.16
C LEU A 184 -3.99 -7.59 -5.47
N GLY A 185 -4.33 -7.90 -6.74
CA GLY A 185 -5.72 -8.11 -7.16
C GLY A 185 -6.52 -6.83 -7.47
N VAL A 186 -5.86 -5.67 -7.53
CA VAL A 186 -6.39 -4.41 -8.09
C VAL A 186 -6.05 -4.31 -9.56
#